data_AF-A0A7K7J9D1-F1
#
_entry.id   AF-A0A7K7J9D1-F1
#
_cell.length_a   1.000
_cell.length_b   1.000
_cell.length_c   1.000
_cell.angle_alpha   90.00
_cell.angle_beta   90.00
_cell.angle_gamma   90.00
#
_symmetry.space_group_name_H-M   'P 1'
#
loop_
_entity.id
_entity.type
_entity.pdbx_description
1 polymer ?
#
loop_
_entity_poly.entity_id
_entity_poly.type
_entity_poly.pdbx_seq_one_letter_code
_entity_poly.pdbx_strand_id
1 'polypeptide(L)'
;ALLLAVLLWAPWWALHGAPLTELSGDQDFQLFLQRNLEFTRKIRGDVAALQRLLCDTLQLCKEDELLLVRQDLDIAQAPLEQCHRRTFQAETCFSQIRAGLRIYHGSLATIQALLPGHAGLVETLQLDMANLSSNIQQQMEDLGLATVTYPTENQDPVPTFSSHFHHQVGGFFILANFQRFLETAYRALRHLTSL
;
A
#
# COMPACT_ATOMS: atom_id res chain seq x y z
N ALA A 1 -34.38 29.97 48.49
CA ALA A 1 -33.38 28.91 48.40
C ALA A 1 -33.34 28.42 46.96
N LEU A 2 -32.23 28.69 46.27
CA LEU A 2 -31.94 28.26 44.91
C LEU A 2 -31.59 26.77 44.88
N LEU A 3 -31.96 26.06 43.81
CA LEU A 3 -31.04 25.43 42.83
C LEU A 3 -31.75 24.32 42.03
N LEU A 4 -32.06 24.64 40.77
CA LEU A 4 -32.21 23.68 39.66
C LEU A 4 -30.79 23.32 39.18
N ALA A 5 -30.49 22.03 39.03
CA ALA A 5 -29.34 21.59 38.25
C ALA A 5 -29.62 20.23 37.59
N VAL A 6 -29.97 20.31 36.32
CA VAL A 6 -29.97 19.22 35.33
C VAL A 6 -28.50 18.88 35.05
N LEU A 7 -28.09 17.62 35.18
CA LEU A 7 -26.78 17.15 34.71
C LEU A 7 -26.94 16.23 33.51
N LEU A 8 -26.30 16.69 32.43
CA LEU A 8 -26.33 16.20 31.07
C LEU A 8 -25.57 14.88 30.92
N TRP A 9 -26.10 14.01 30.06
CA TRP A 9 -25.39 12.85 29.51
C TRP A 9 -24.11 13.31 28.79
N ALA A 10 -22.97 12.77 29.19
CA ALA A 10 -21.74 12.90 28.43
C ALA A 10 -21.70 11.83 27.33
N PRO A 11 -21.51 12.19 26.05
CA PRO A 11 -21.20 11.21 25.03
C PRO A 11 -19.76 10.72 25.23
N TRP A 12 -19.55 9.41 25.13
CA TRP A 12 -18.23 8.81 25.11
C TRP A 12 -17.47 9.32 23.89
N TRP A 13 -16.55 10.26 24.12
CA TRP A 13 -15.56 10.61 23.11
C TRP A 13 -14.63 9.41 22.92
N ALA A 14 -14.63 8.89 21.70
CA ALA A 14 -13.66 7.92 21.23
C ALA A 14 -12.25 8.41 21.59
N LEU A 15 -11.49 7.57 22.29
CA LEU A 15 -10.05 7.72 22.49
C LEU A 15 -9.39 7.79 21.11
N HIS A 16 -9.12 9.01 20.66
CA HIS A 16 -8.24 9.24 19.53
C HIS A 16 -6.82 8.90 19.98
N GLY A 17 -6.13 8.08 19.20
CA GLY A 17 -4.76 7.64 19.48
C GLY A 17 -3.85 8.81 19.87
N ALA A 18 -2.95 8.55 20.81
CA ALA A 18 -2.01 9.54 21.32
C ALA A 18 -1.26 10.22 20.15
N PRO A 19 -1.01 11.54 20.24
CA PRO A 19 -0.32 12.26 19.18
C PRO A 19 1.06 11.67 18.95
N LEU A 20 1.36 11.35 17.69
CA LEU A 20 2.63 10.77 17.19
C LEU A 20 3.88 11.61 17.52
N THR A 21 3.69 12.81 18.06
CA THR A 21 4.75 13.74 18.47
C THR A 21 5.68 13.16 19.54
N GLU A 22 5.20 12.23 20.38
CA GLU A 22 6.06 11.58 21.38
C GLU A 22 7.01 10.51 20.79
N LEU A 23 6.72 10.01 19.58
CA LEU A 23 7.49 8.93 18.94
C LEU A 23 8.52 9.42 17.92
N SER A 24 8.44 10.67 17.46
CA SER A 24 9.35 11.22 16.44
C SER A 24 10.83 11.22 16.89
N GLY A 25 11.09 11.25 18.21
CA GLY A 25 12.44 11.26 18.79
C GLY A 25 13.03 9.88 19.14
N ASP A 26 12.29 8.78 18.96
CA ASP A 26 12.78 7.44 19.31
C ASP A 26 13.73 6.88 18.23
N GLN A 27 14.92 6.46 18.65
CA GLN A 27 16.00 6.01 17.74
C GLN A 27 15.60 4.74 16.98
N ASP A 28 14.87 3.83 17.64
CA ASP A 28 14.43 2.58 17.03
C ASP A 28 13.33 2.84 15.98
N PHE A 29 12.42 3.78 16.25
CA PHE A 29 11.42 4.23 15.28
C PHE A 29 12.05 4.88 14.04
N GLN A 30 13.10 5.69 14.21
CA GLN A 30 13.80 6.31 13.07
C GLN A 30 14.55 5.27 12.22
N LEU A 31 15.20 4.28 12.84
CA LEU A 31 15.84 3.17 12.14
C LEU A 31 14.81 2.33 11.36
N PHE A 32 13.63 2.08 11.95
CA PHE A 32 12.51 1.45 11.26
C PHE A 32 12.11 2.24 10.01
N LEU A 33 11.87 3.55 10.14
CA LEU A 33 11.41 4.36 9.01
C LEU A 33 12.43 4.37 7.88
N GLN A 34 13.72 4.48 8.21
CA GLN A 34 14.79 4.39 7.23
C GLN A 34 14.80 3.03 6.52
N ARG A 35 14.71 1.93 7.26
CA ARG A 35 14.67 0.58 6.68
C ARG A 35 13.48 0.40 5.74
N ASN A 36 12.29 0.84 6.14
CA ASN A 36 11.08 0.72 5.32
C ASN A 36 11.11 1.64 4.10
N LEU A 37 11.74 2.82 4.20
CA LEU A 37 12.02 3.68 3.06
C LEU A 37 12.96 3.02 2.06
N GLU A 38 14.01 2.33 2.52
CA GLU A 38 14.92 1.56 1.68
C GLU A 38 14.20 0.43 0.94
N PHE A 39 13.40 -0.38 1.64
CA PHE A 39 12.57 -1.42 1.01
C PHE A 39 11.60 -0.83 -0.01
N THR A 40 10.87 0.22 0.37
CA THR A 40 9.91 0.87 -0.53
C THR A 40 10.60 1.40 -1.79
N ARG A 41 11.80 1.98 -1.66
CA ARG A 41 12.58 2.46 -2.82
C ARG A 41 13.04 1.30 -3.70
N LYS A 42 13.50 0.19 -3.11
CA LYS A 42 13.89 -1.02 -3.86
C LYS A 42 12.72 -1.55 -4.68
N ILE A 43 11.58 -1.79 -4.02
CA ILE A 43 10.35 -2.30 -4.66
C ILE A 43 9.93 -1.37 -5.81
N ARG A 44 9.97 -0.04 -5.63
CA ARG A 44 9.69 0.91 -6.72
C ARG A 44 10.63 0.77 -7.91
N GLY A 45 11.91 0.53 -7.65
CA GLY A 45 12.90 0.27 -8.70
C GLY A 45 12.57 -0.99 -9.49
N ASP A 46 12.21 -2.06 -8.77
CA ASP A 46 11.86 -3.36 -9.36
C ASP A 46 10.55 -3.31 -10.14
N VAL A 47 9.52 -2.60 -9.64
CA VAL A 47 8.28 -2.33 -10.37
C VAL A 47 8.54 -1.53 -11.64
N ALA A 48 9.36 -0.47 -11.57
CA ALA A 48 9.74 0.31 -12.75
C ALA A 48 10.52 -0.53 -13.77
N ALA A 49 11.33 -1.50 -13.33
CA ALA A 49 12.00 -2.44 -14.22
C ALA A 49 10.99 -3.36 -14.93
N LEU A 50 10.01 -3.91 -14.21
CA LEU A 50 8.93 -4.70 -14.80
C LEU A 50 8.08 -3.89 -15.78
N GLN A 51 7.81 -2.61 -15.50
CA GLN A 51 7.11 -1.72 -16.43
C GLN A 51 7.85 -1.57 -17.75
N ARG A 52 9.19 -1.40 -17.71
CA ARG A 52 10.01 -1.34 -18.92
C ARG A 52 9.97 -2.65 -19.69
N LEU A 53 10.14 -3.79 -19.01
CA LEU A 53 10.07 -5.11 -19.63
C LEU A 53 8.71 -5.37 -20.29
N LEU A 54 7.62 -4.95 -19.65
CA LEU A 54 6.28 -5.07 -20.19
C LEU A 54 6.09 -4.18 -21.43
N CYS A 55 6.57 -2.93 -21.39
CA CYS A 55 6.59 -2.04 -22.54
C CYS A 55 7.41 -2.61 -23.70
N ASP A 56 8.61 -3.11 -23.45
CA ASP A 56 9.48 -3.67 -24.50
C ASP A 56 8.85 -4.93 -25.14
N THR A 57 8.23 -5.79 -24.32
CA THR A 57 7.67 -7.07 -24.77
C THR A 57 6.30 -6.91 -25.44
N LEU A 58 5.43 -6.05 -24.90
CA LEU A 58 4.03 -5.94 -25.30
C LEU A 58 3.70 -4.65 -26.06
N GLN A 59 4.64 -3.71 -26.15
CA GLN A 59 4.46 -2.38 -26.75
C GLN A 59 3.35 -1.55 -26.06
N LEU A 60 3.07 -1.86 -24.78
CA LEU A 60 2.14 -1.11 -23.93
C LEU A 60 2.94 -0.19 -23.00
N CYS A 61 3.12 1.06 -23.40
CA CYS A 61 4.04 1.99 -22.73
C CYS A 61 3.38 3.26 -22.20
N LYS A 62 2.16 3.55 -22.65
CA LYS A 62 1.47 4.82 -22.42
C LYS A 62 0.06 4.59 -21.89
N GLU A 63 -0.24 5.23 -20.76
CA GLU A 63 -1.52 5.05 -20.09
C GLU A 63 -2.66 5.73 -20.83
N ASP A 64 -2.41 6.89 -21.45
CA ASP A 64 -3.38 7.68 -22.21
C ASP A 64 -3.97 6.93 -23.41
N GLU A 65 -3.18 6.04 -24.02
CA GLU A 65 -3.62 5.19 -25.14
C GLU A 65 -4.56 4.04 -24.68
N LEU A 66 -4.64 3.76 -23.37
CA LEU A 66 -5.33 2.60 -22.80
C LEU A 66 -6.53 2.96 -21.88
N LEU A 67 -6.82 4.25 -21.73
CA LEU A 67 -7.85 4.74 -20.80
C LEU A 67 -9.26 4.20 -21.08
N LEU A 68 -9.61 3.98 -22.35
CA LEU A 68 -10.93 3.46 -22.72
C LEU A 68 -11.11 2.01 -22.25
N VAL A 69 -10.06 1.20 -22.37
CA VAL A 69 -10.06 -0.21 -21.96
C VAL A 69 -10.07 -0.34 -20.44
N ARG A 70 -9.47 0.62 -19.72
CA ARG A 70 -9.41 0.62 -18.24
C ARG A 70 -10.77 0.45 -17.58
N GLN A 71 -11.83 1.04 -18.14
CA GLN A 71 -13.17 0.99 -17.54
C GLN A 71 -13.76 -0.42 -17.53
N ASP A 72 -13.34 -1.26 -18.46
CA ASP A 72 -13.78 -2.65 -18.59
C ASP A 72 -12.90 -3.61 -17.76
N LEU A 73 -11.86 -3.10 -17.10
CA LEU A 73 -10.93 -3.89 -16.28
C LEU A 73 -11.24 -3.70 -14.79
N ASP A 74 -11.63 -4.78 -14.13
CA ASP A 74 -11.85 -4.81 -12.68
C ASP A 74 -10.52 -4.95 -11.92
N ILE A 75 -9.69 -3.90 -11.98
CA ILE A 75 -8.38 -3.87 -11.32
C ILE A 75 -8.51 -3.13 -10.00
N ALA A 76 -8.31 -3.87 -8.91
CA ALA A 76 -8.30 -3.31 -7.57
C ALA A 76 -7.27 -2.17 -7.45
N GLN A 77 -7.69 -1.05 -6.86
CA GLN A 77 -6.82 0.06 -6.49
C GLN A 77 -6.76 0.14 -4.97
N ALA A 78 -5.55 0.06 -4.43
CA ALA A 78 -5.33 0.17 -3.00
C ALA A 78 -5.50 1.64 -2.53
N PRO A 79 -6.42 1.93 -1.60
CA PRO A 79 -6.63 3.30 -1.10
C PRO A 79 -5.48 3.72 -0.18
N LEU A 80 -5.09 5.01 -0.24
CA LEU A 80 -4.06 5.62 0.63
C LEU A 80 -4.51 6.97 1.20
N GLU A 81 -5.82 7.17 1.37
CA GLU A 81 -6.38 8.46 1.74
C GLU A 81 -5.85 9.02 3.07
N GLN A 82 -5.54 8.14 4.02
CA GLN A 82 -5.02 8.53 5.34
C GLN A 82 -3.49 8.65 5.36
N CYS A 83 -2.83 8.48 4.21
CA CYS A 83 -1.39 8.68 4.05
C CYS A 83 -1.05 10.05 3.46
N HIS A 84 -2.04 10.83 3.04
CA HIS A 84 -1.82 12.18 2.53
C HIS A 84 -1.58 13.18 3.68
N ARG A 85 -0.69 14.15 3.45
CA ARG A 85 -0.27 15.14 4.46
C ARG A 85 -1.44 15.84 5.20
N ARG A 86 -2.57 16.07 4.53
CA ARG A 86 -3.74 16.78 5.11
C ARG A 86 -4.62 15.89 5.98
N THR A 87 -4.59 14.59 5.74
CA THR A 87 -5.46 13.57 6.35
C THR A 87 -4.62 12.51 7.06
N PHE A 88 -3.38 12.84 7.40
CA PHE A 88 -2.41 11.85 7.84
C PHE A 88 -2.80 11.24 9.19
N GLN A 89 -2.97 9.91 9.22
CA GLN A 89 -3.20 9.12 10.44
C GLN A 89 -2.31 7.89 10.38
N ALA A 90 -1.26 7.81 11.22
CA ALA A 90 -0.22 6.79 11.07
C ALA A 90 -0.75 5.36 11.12
N GLU A 91 -1.59 5.02 12.11
CA GLU A 91 -2.16 3.68 12.23
C GLU A 91 -2.93 3.28 10.96
N THR A 92 -3.88 4.12 10.53
CA THR A 92 -4.67 3.83 9.34
C THR A 92 -3.82 3.85 8.07
N CYS A 93 -2.82 4.72 7.98
CA CYS A 93 -1.89 4.76 6.86
C CYS A 93 -1.08 3.47 6.77
N PHE A 94 -0.50 2.99 7.88
CA PHE A 94 0.24 1.73 7.90
C PHE A 94 -0.65 0.54 7.55
N SER A 95 -1.87 0.51 8.08
CA SER A 95 -2.88 -0.50 7.71
C SER A 95 -3.20 -0.47 6.21
N GLN A 96 -3.42 0.72 5.64
CA GLN A 96 -3.66 0.91 4.20
C GLN A 96 -2.46 0.50 3.35
N ILE A 97 -1.22 0.79 3.78
CA ILE A 97 -0.01 0.35 3.08
C ILE A 97 0.06 -1.19 3.08
N ARG A 98 -0.16 -1.84 4.22
CA ARG A 98 -0.13 -3.31 4.28
C ARG A 98 -1.22 -3.95 3.43
N ALA A 99 -2.44 -3.43 3.50
CA ALA A 99 -3.56 -3.90 2.68
C ALA A 99 -3.25 -3.74 1.18
N GLY A 100 -2.67 -2.60 0.78
CA GLY A 100 -2.28 -2.37 -0.61
C GLY A 100 -1.16 -3.28 -1.09
N LEU A 101 -0.13 -3.53 -0.26
CA LEU A 101 0.92 -4.49 -0.57
C LEU A 101 0.35 -5.89 -0.79
N ARG A 102 -0.64 -6.31 0.00
CA ARG A 102 -1.32 -7.60 -0.18
C ARG A 102 -2.06 -7.68 -1.53
N ILE A 103 -2.81 -6.64 -1.89
CA ILE A 103 -3.54 -6.57 -3.17
C ILE A 103 -2.59 -6.69 -4.35
N TYR A 104 -1.51 -5.89 -4.37
CA TYR A 104 -0.55 -5.93 -5.47
C TYR A 104 0.24 -7.24 -5.50
N HIS A 105 0.55 -7.83 -4.34
CA HIS A 105 1.22 -9.13 -4.26
C HIS A 105 0.38 -10.22 -4.95
N GLY A 106 -0.93 -10.28 -4.65
CA GLY A 106 -1.85 -11.21 -5.32
C GLY A 106 -1.96 -10.98 -6.83
N SER A 107 -1.79 -9.74 -7.26
CA SER A 107 -1.85 -9.36 -8.68
C SER A 107 -0.58 -9.73 -9.47
N LEU A 108 0.55 -10.04 -8.81
CA LEU A 108 1.83 -10.34 -9.49
C LEU A 108 1.83 -11.66 -10.29
N ALA A 109 0.92 -12.58 -10.00
CA ALA A 109 0.71 -13.77 -10.83
C ALA A 109 0.37 -13.41 -12.29
N THR A 110 -0.38 -12.32 -12.49
CA THR A 110 -0.67 -11.72 -13.80
C THR A 110 0.62 -11.34 -14.53
N ILE A 111 1.54 -10.70 -13.82
CA ILE A 111 2.80 -10.20 -14.40
C ILE A 111 3.73 -11.37 -14.75
N GLN A 112 3.78 -12.39 -13.89
CA GLN A 112 4.53 -13.61 -14.15
C GLN A 112 4.04 -14.33 -15.41
N ALA A 113 2.72 -14.38 -15.64
CA ALA A 113 2.14 -14.98 -16.83
C ALA A 113 2.46 -14.18 -18.12
N LEU A 114 2.54 -12.85 -18.03
CA LEU A 114 2.89 -11.98 -19.17
C LEU A 114 4.39 -11.94 -19.47
N LEU A 115 5.24 -12.14 -18.46
CA LEU A 115 6.70 -12.07 -18.55
C LEU A 115 7.36 -13.37 -18.04
N PRO A 116 7.08 -14.54 -18.65
CA PRO A 116 7.56 -15.82 -18.13
C PRO A 116 9.10 -15.93 -18.07
N GLY A 117 9.82 -15.24 -18.97
CA GLY A 117 11.28 -15.16 -18.95
C GLY A 117 11.87 -14.36 -17.78
N HIS A 118 11.03 -13.68 -16.99
CA HIS A 118 11.45 -12.82 -15.88
C HIS A 118 10.78 -13.23 -14.54
N ALA A 119 10.37 -14.49 -14.40
CA ALA A 119 9.72 -15.00 -13.19
C ALA A 119 10.54 -14.72 -11.91
N GLY A 120 11.87 -14.88 -11.94
CA GLY A 120 12.72 -14.60 -10.78
C GLY A 120 12.70 -13.15 -10.30
N LEU A 121 12.47 -12.18 -11.20
CA LEU A 121 12.29 -10.78 -10.83
C LEU A 121 10.96 -10.56 -10.12
N VAL A 122 9.89 -11.22 -10.60
CA VAL A 122 8.57 -11.17 -9.97
C VAL A 122 8.59 -11.83 -8.58
N GLU A 123 9.25 -12.98 -8.44
CA GLU A 123 9.42 -13.68 -7.16
C GLU A 123 10.22 -12.84 -6.15
N THR A 124 11.30 -12.20 -6.60
CA THR A 124 12.07 -11.28 -5.75
C THR A 124 11.20 -10.12 -5.27
N LEU A 125 10.42 -9.52 -6.18
CA LEU A 125 9.49 -8.45 -5.85
C LEU A 125 8.42 -8.90 -4.83
N GLN A 126 7.86 -10.11 -5.00
CA GLN A 126 6.92 -10.70 -4.03
C GLN A 126 7.53 -10.82 -2.63
N LEU A 127 8.77 -11.33 -2.54
CA LEU A 127 9.49 -11.46 -1.27
C LEU A 127 9.75 -10.10 -0.63
N ASP A 128 10.18 -9.10 -1.39
CA ASP A 128 10.42 -7.76 -0.86
C ASP A 128 9.14 -7.11 -0.35
N MET A 129 8.01 -7.31 -1.05
CA MET A 129 6.70 -6.83 -0.60
C MET A 129 6.24 -7.51 0.69
N ALA A 130 6.44 -8.83 0.81
CA ALA A 130 6.13 -9.57 2.03
C ALA A 130 7.00 -9.08 3.21
N ASN A 131 8.29 -8.87 2.97
CA ASN A 131 9.22 -8.33 3.96
C ASN A 131 8.82 -6.91 4.40
N LEU A 132 8.47 -6.02 3.46
CA LEU A 132 7.99 -4.68 3.79
C LEU A 132 6.71 -4.74 4.62
N SER A 133 5.73 -5.57 4.23
CA SER A 133 4.48 -5.75 4.95
C SER A 133 4.70 -6.27 6.38
N SER A 134 5.60 -7.24 6.55
CA SER A 134 5.97 -7.77 7.87
C SER A 134 6.67 -6.72 8.74
N ASN A 135 7.60 -5.95 8.17
CA ASN A 135 8.30 -4.90 8.92
C ASN A 135 7.30 -3.84 9.42
N ILE A 136 6.35 -3.43 8.58
CA ILE A 136 5.30 -2.48 8.97
C ILE A 136 4.40 -3.08 10.06
N GLN A 137 4.01 -4.36 9.94
CA GLN A 137 3.20 -5.01 10.96
C GLN A 137 3.89 -5.04 12.32
N GLN A 138 5.14 -5.51 12.36
CA GLN A 138 5.92 -5.58 13.59
C GLN A 138 6.02 -4.20 14.25
N GLN A 139 6.23 -3.14 13.47
CA GLN A 139 6.27 -1.80 14.03
C GLN A 139 4.92 -1.32 14.57
N MET A 140 3.82 -1.63 13.88
CA MET A 140 2.50 -1.30 14.41
C MET A 140 2.28 -1.97 15.77
N GLU A 141 2.75 -3.20 15.96
CA GLU A 141 2.71 -3.92 17.24
C GLU A 141 3.59 -3.23 18.29
N ASP A 142 4.84 -2.91 17.96
CA ASP A 142 5.80 -2.27 18.86
C ASP A 142 5.32 -0.88 19.34
N LEU A 143 4.59 -0.14 18.50
CA LEU A 143 4.02 1.17 18.81
C LEU A 143 2.65 1.11 19.50
N GLY A 144 2.09 -0.09 19.73
CA GLY A 144 0.74 -0.25 20.26
C GLY A 144 -0.36 0.25 19.31
N LEU A 145 -0.06 0.37 18.01
CA LEU A 145 -0.98 0.76 16.94
C LEU A 145 -1.66 -0.47 16.29
N ALA A 146 -1.36 -1.68 16.76
CA ALA A 146 -1.98 -2.89 16.26
C ALA A 146 -3.43 -2.98 16.74
N THR A 147 -4.38 -2.63 15.86
CA THR A 147 -5.77 -3.08 16.01
C THR A 147 -5.84 -4.60 15.77
N VAL A 148 -6.67 -5.31 16.54
CA VAL A 148 -6.94 -6.74 16.33
C VAL A 148 -7.64 -6.91 14.98
N THR A 149 -6.85 -7.04 13.91
CA THR A 149 -7.36 -7.44 12.60
C THR A 149 -7.50 -8.95 12.62
N TYR A 150 -8.75 -9.43 12.69
CA TYR A 150 -9.05 -10.82 12.36
C TYR A 150 -8.55 -11.09 10.94
N PRO A 151 -7.85 -12.21 10.70
CA PRO A 151 -7.47 -12.57 9.34
C PRO A 151 -8.75 -12.72 8.53
N THR A 152 -9.03 -11.74 7.66
CA THR A 152 -9.93 -11.99 6.53
C THR A 152 -9.22 -13.03 5.68
N GLU A 153 -9.62 -14.29 5.87
CA GLU A 153 -9.12 -15.50 5.20
C GLU A 153 -9.36 -15.50 3.67
N ASN A 154 -9.89 -14.40 3.15
CA ASN A 154 -10.02 -14.17 1.72
C ASN A 154 -8.67 -13.72 1.19
N GLN A 155 -7.90 -14.65 0.62
CA GLN A 155 -6.93 -14.32 -0.41
C GLN A 155 -7.63 -13.37 -1.39
N ASP A 156 -7.06 -12.18 -1.63
CA ASP A 156 -7.64 -11.30 -2.63
C ASP A 156 -7.64 -12.05 -3.96
N PRO A 157 -8.79 -12.17 -4.63
CA PRO A 157 -8.88 -12.95 -5.85
C PRO A 157 -7.91 -12.37 -6.89
N VAL A 158 -7.18 -13.26 -7.56
CA VAL A 158 -6.32 -12.88 -8.68
C VAL A 158 -7.22 -12.25 -9.76
N PRO A 159 -6.86 -11.08 -10.32
CA PRO A 159 -7.64 -10.45 -11.37
C PRO A 159 -7.88 -11.42 -12.54
N THR A 160 -9.15 -11.59 -12.93
CA THR A 160 -9.51 -12.41 -14.09
C THR A 160 -9.79 -11.51 -15.30
N PHE A 161 -9.20 -11.85 -16.44
CA PHE A 161 -9.34 -11.07 -17.66
C PHE A 161 -10.11 -11.85 -18.73
N SER A 162 -11.06 -11.19 -19.39
CA SER A 162 -11.95 -11.81 -20.38
C SER A 162 -11.26 -12.11 -21.73
N SER A 163 -10.09 -11.53 -21.98
CA SER A 163 -9.32 -11.75 -23.21
C SER A 163 -7.82 -11.62 -22.97
N HIS A 164 -7.01 -12.12 -23.92
CA HIS A 164 -5.56 -11.94 -23.89
C HIS A 164 -5.17 -10.45 -23.89
N PHE A 165 -5.85 -9.63 -24.70
CA PHE A 165 -5.59 -8.19 -24.73
C PHE A 165 -5.92 -7.53 -23.38
N HIS A 166 -7.06 -7.87 -22.77
CA HIS A 166 -7.40 -7.40 -21.42
C HIS A 166 -6.38 -7.84 -20.38
N HIS A 167 -5.82 -9.04 -20.51
CA HIS A 167 -4.75 -9.52 -19.64
C HIS A 167 -3.49 -8.64 -19.76
N GLN A 168 -3.07 -8.31 -20.98
CA GLN A 168 -1.91 -7.44 -21.22
C GLN A 168 -2.12 -6.03 -20.67
N VAL A 169 -3.25 -5.40 -21.00
CA VAL A 169 -3.60 -4.05 -20.51
C VAL A 169 -3.80 -4.07 -18.99
N GLY A 170 -4.35 -5.16 -18.46
CA GLY A 170 -4.47 -5.42 -17.04
C GLY A 170 -3.13 -5.41 -16.32
N GLY A 171 -2.15 -6.18 -16.84
CA GLY A 171 -0.79 -6.19 -16.33
C GLY A 171 -0.13 -4.80 -16.34
N PHE A 172 -0.33 -4.04 -17.42
CA PHE A 172 0.13 -2.65 -17.51
C PHE A 172 -0.43 -1.79 -16.36
N PHE A 173 -1.75 -1.80 -16.17
CA PHE A 173 -2.40 -0.99 -15.14
C PHE A 173 -2.08 -1.46 -13.71
N ILE A 174 -1.91 -2.77 -13.48
CA ILE A 174 -1.46 -3.30 -12.19
C ILE A 174 -0.12 -2.66 -11.81
N LEU A 175 0.87 -2.69 -12.71
CA LEU A 175 2.18 -2.09 -12.44
C LEU A 175 2.11 -0.56 -12.30
N ALA A 176 1.33 0.13 -13.15
CA ALA A 176 1.15 1.58 -13.07
C ALA A 176 0.50 2.03 -11.75
N ASN A 177 -0.54 1.33 -11.32
CA ASN A 177 -1.21 1.58 -10.04
C ASN A 177 -0.29 1.25 -8.86
N PHE A 178 0.48 0.16 -8.96
CA PHE A 178 1.42 -0.21 -7.91
C PHE A 178 2.54 0.82 -7.75
N GLN A 179 3.08 1.33 -8.86
CA GLN A 179 4.10 2.39 -8.83
C GLN A 179 3.59 3.65 -8.12
N ARG A 180 2.37 4.11 -8.45
CA ARG A 180 1.72 5.27 -7.80
C ARG A 180 1.45 5.03 -6.32
N PHE A 181 1.00 3.83 -5.97
CA PHE A 181 0.80 3.42 -4.59
C PHE A 181 2.11 3.53 -3.79
N LEU A 182 3.20 2.95 -4.30
CA LEU A 182 4.50 2.98 -3.62
C LEU A 182 5.07 4.40 -3.52
N GLU A 183 4.80 5.27 -4.49
CA GLU A 183 5.16 6.69 -4.41
C GLU A 183 4.49 7.41 -3.26
N THR A 184 3.20 7.14 -3.07
CA THR A 184 2.42 7.73 -1.98
C THR A 184 2.85 7.15 -0.64
N ALA A 185 3.05 5.82 -0.56
CA ALA A 185 3.57 5.15 0.63
C ALA A 185 4.97 5.68 1.02
N TYR A 186 5.89 5.82 0.06
CA TYR A 186 7.23 6.37 0.30
C TYR A 186 7.16 7.80 0.86
N ARG A 187 6.29 8.65 0.29
CA ARG A 187 6.09 10.03 0.77
C ARG A 187 5.55 10.07 2.19
N ALA A 188 4.63 9.17 2.53
CA ALA A 188 4.06 9.07 3.88
C ALA A 188 5.10 8.60 4.91
N LEU A 189 5.86 7.55 4.59
CA LEU A 189 6.97 7.07 5.44
C LEU A 189 8.03 8.15 5.64
N ARG A 190 8.36 8.90 4.59
CA ARG A 190 9.31 10.01 4.67
C ARG A 190 8.76 11.17 5.50
N HIS A 191 7.46 11.43 5.43
CA HIS A 191 6.86 12.48 6.24
C HIS A 191 7.09 12.21 7.73
N LEU A 192 6.93 10.95 8.16
CA LEU A 192 7.19 10.52 9.53
C LEU A 192 8.65 10.73 9.98
N THR A 193 9.64 10.59 9.08
CA THR A 193 11.05 10.85 9.41
C THR A 193 11.35 12.33 9.64
N SER A 194 10.46 13.21 9.20
CA SER A 194 10.61 14.67 9.26
C SER A 194 9.73 15.34 10.31
N LEU A 195 8.97 14.55 11.08
CA LEU A 195 8.13 15.05 12.17
C LEU A 195 8.95 15.37 13.41
#